data_AF-A0A426YC42-F1
#
_entry.id   AF-A0A426YC42-F1
#
_cell.length_a   1.000
_cell.length_b   1.000
_cell.length_c   1.000
_cell.angle_alpha   90.00
_cell.angle_beta   90.00
_cell.angle_gamma   90.00
#
_symmetry.space_group_name_H-M   'P 1'
#
loop_
_entity.id
_entity.type
_entity.pdbx_description
1 polymer ?
#
loop_
_entity_poly.entity_id
_entity_poly.type
_entity_poly.pdbx_seq_one_letter_code
_entity_poly.pdbx_strand_id
1 'polypeptide(L)'
;MKVPHLGNGNTYIVPPQRNRPTARPPRWIIILLCLVSVCLIGAYIYPPGQYPACYFFSSSVCSPIKYWLPPIARELTDDEFASRVVIKNILSMPLVWPKHPKIAFMFLTPGSLPFEKLWETFFLGHEGRFSIYVHASREKPVHMSPLFVGRDIRSAKVVWGKISMVEAEKRLLANALQDSDNQHFVLLSDSCVPLHNFDYVYNYLMGTNVSYIDTFWDPGPHGNARYTEHMLPEIEEKDFRKGKKDISVFL
;
A
#
# COMPACT_ATOMS: atom_id res chain seq x y z
N MET A 1 21.38 -22.43 130.28
CA MET A 1 22.60 -22.78 129.52
C MET A 1 22.47 -22.18 128.12
N LYS A 2 23.40 -21.29 127.76
CA LYS A 2 23.77 -20.76 126.41
C LYS A 2 22.71 -20.13 125.46
N VAL A 3 22.65 -18.79 125.54
CA VAL A 3 22.77 -17.70 124.52
C VAL A 3 22.78 -18.02 123.00
N PRO A 4 22.61 -17.00 122.10
CA PRO A 4 21.39 -16.59 121.36
C PRO A 4 21.62 -16.75 119.83
N HIS A 5 20.86 -16.07 118.95
CA HIS A 5 21.46 -15.23 117.87
C HIS A 5 20.42 -14.39 117.11
N LEU A 6 20.85 -13.15 116.88
CA LEU A 6 20.20 -11.99 116.30
C LEU A 6 20.07 -12.15 114.76
N GLY A 7 18.86 -12.06 114.22
CA GLY A 7 18.63 -12.02 112.77
C GLY A 7 18.61 -10.58 112.27
N ASN A 8 19.72 -10.14 111.66
CA ASN A 8 19.93 -8.81 111.10
C ASN A 8 19.35 -8.76 109.66
N GLY A 9 18.35 -7.91 109.43
CA GLY A 9 17.78 -7.66 108.11
C GLY A 9 18.55 -6.57 107.37
N ASN A 10 19.39 -6.94 106.40
CA ASN A 10 19.96 -6.02 105.43
C ASN A 10 19.33 -6.27 104.05
N THR A 11 18.57 -5.27 103.60
CA THR A 11 17.97 -5.13 102.27
C THR A 11 19.05 -4.95 101.21
N TYR A 12 19.17 -5.92 100.30
CA TYR A 12 19.96 -5.76 99.08
C TYR A 12 19.12 -5.08 98.00
N ILE A 13 19.53 -3.87 97.61
CA ILE A 13 18.99 -3.14 96.46
C ILE A 13 19.69 -3.69 95.20
N VAL A 14 18.92 -4.33 94.33
CA VAL A 14 19.38 -4.81 93.01
C VAL A 14 19.24 -3.66 91.99
N PRO A 15 20.27 -3.32 91.18
CA PRO A 15 20.13 -2.30 90.14
C PRO A 15 19.32 -2.85 88.94
N PRO A 16 18.65 -1.99 88.15
CA PRO A 16 17.76 -2.46 87.09
C PRO A 16 18.53 -3.11 85.95
N GLN A 17 18.05 -4.27 85.47
CA GLN A 17 18.52 -4.87 84.23
C GLN A 17 18.20 -3.97 83.04
N ARG A 18 19.22 -3.59 82.27
CA ARG A 18 19.07 -3.06 80.92
C ARG A 18 18.59 -4.17 79.99
N ASN A 19 17.31 -4.13 79.60
CA ASN A 19 16.82 -4.92 78.49
C ASN A 19 17.42 -4.41 77.18
N ARG A 20 18.29 -5.23 76.57
CA ARG A 20 18.77 -5.06 75.20
C ARG A 20 17.60 -5.45 74.26
N PRO A 21 17.14 -4.58 73.34
CA PRO A 21 16.08 -4.97 72.42
C PRO A 21 16.59 -6.09 71.51
N THR A 22 15.88 -7.22 71.52
CA THR A 22 16.05 -8.31 70.59
C THR A 22 15.75 -7.79 69.17
N ALA A 23 16.79 -7.73 68.33
CA ALA A 23 16.66 -7.36 66.93
C ALA A 23 15.73 -8.37 66.24
N ARG A 24 14.56 -7.90 65.76
CA ARG A 24 13.68 -8.70 64.93
C ARG A 24 14.44 -9.06 63.65
N PRO A 25 14.47 -10.34 63.22
CA PRO A 25 15.14 -10.70 61.99
C PRO A 25 14.48 -9.95 60.83
N PRO A 26 15.27 -9.39 59.91
CA PRO A 26 14.76 -8.54 58.85
C PRO A 26 14.03 -9.41 57.83
N ARG A 27 12.72 -9.61 58.03
CA ARG A 27 11.83 -10.33 57.10
C ARG A 27 11.90 -9.76 55.67
N TRP A 28 12.26 -8.49 55.55
CA TRP A 28 12.56 -7.80 54.29
C TRP A 28 13.69 -8.46 53.49
N ILE A 29 14.70 -9.06 54.13
CA ILE A 29 15.79 -9.77 53.43
C ILE A 29 15.26 -11.02 52.75
N ILE A 30 14.35 -11.75 53.40
CA ILE A 30 13.73 -12.95 52.83
C ILE A 30 12.85 -12.57 51.64
N ILE A 31 12.07 -11.49 51.77
CA ILE A 31 11.23 -10.97 50.67
C ILE A 31 12.11 -10.54 49.49
N LEU A 32 13.22 -9.86 49.75
CA LEU A 32 14.17 -9.43 48.72
C LEU A 32 14.78 -10.64 47.99
N LEU A 33 15.19 -11.67 48.74
CA LEU A 33 15.73 -12.91 48.18
C LEU A 33 14.72 -13.65 47.30
N CYS A 34 13.45 -13.72 47.74
CA CYS A 34 12.38 -14.30 46.94
C CYS A 34 12.08 -13.49 45.67
N LEU A 35 12.15 -12.16 45.75
CA LEU A 35 11.88 -11.31 44.60
C LEU A 35 13.00 -11.42 43.56
N VAL A 36 14.26 -11.47 44.01
CA VAL A 36 15.42 -11.70 43.14
C VAL A 36 15.38 -13.10 42.50
N SER A 37 15.01 -14.14 43.24
CA SER A 37 14.92 -15.50 42.68
C SER A 37 13.83 -15.61 41.61
N VAL A 38 12.66 -15.02 41.83
CA VAL A 38 11.58 -14.97 40.83
C VAL A 38 12.01 -14.19 39.59
N CYS A 39 12.71 -13.06 39.73
CA CYS A 39 13.23 -12.30 38.60
C CYS A 39 14.27 -13.09 37.79
N LEU A 40 15.17 -13.82 38.46
CA LEU A 40 16.17 -14.67 37.79
C LEU A 40 15.51 -15.84 37.04
N ILE A 41 14.51 -16.47 37.65
CA ILE A 41 13.72 -17.54 37.00
C ILE A 41 12.93 -16.97 35.81
N GLY A 42 12.36 -15.78 35.92
CA GLY A 42 11.70 -15.09 34.82
C GLY A 42 12.63 -14.80 33.65
N ALA A 43 13.84 -14.31 33.93
CA ALA A 43 14.87 -14.05 32.90
C ALA A 43 15.43 -15.34 32.27
N TYR A 44 15.44 -16.45 33.01
CA TYR A 44 15.85 -17.77 32.51
C TYR A 44 14.77 -18.42 31.63
N ILE A 45 13.48 -18.30 32.01
CA ILE A 45 12.36 -18.87 31.26
C ILE A 45 12.01 -18.02 30.03
N TYR A 46 12.21 -16.70 30.09
CA TYR A 46 12.01 -15.77 28.98
C TYR A 46 13.34 -15.09 28.62
N PRO A 47 14.22 -15.74 27.84
CA PRO A 47 15.39 -15.07 27.32
C PRO A 47 14.94 -13.89 26.45
N PRO A 48 15.47 -12.68 26.64
CA PRO A 48 15.11 -11.54 25.82
C PRO A 48 15.53 -11.83 24.37
N GLY A 49 14.54 -12.08 23.51
CA GLY A 49 14.75 -12.10 22.07
C GLY A 49 15.32 -10.74 21.66
N GLN A 50 16.56 -10.76 21.17
CA GLN A 50 17.31 -9.67 20.53
C GLN A 50 16.62 -8.30 20.50
N TYR A 51 16.83 -7.50 21.55
CA TYR A 51 16.79 -6.04 21.48
C TYR A 51 18.12 -5.53 22.05
N PRO A 52 18.92 -4.75 21.29
CA PRO A 52 20.23 -4.33 21.76
C PRO A 52 20.05 -3.40 22.96
N ALA A 53 20.73 -3.75 24.04
CA ALA A 53 20.67 -3.06 25.30
C ALA A 53 21.37 -1.69 25.20
N CYS A 54 20.58 -0.62 25.14
CA CYS A 54 21.04 0.72 25.48
C CYS A 54 21.19 0.83 26.99
N TYR A 55 22.36 0.46 27.52
CA TYR A 55 22.70 0.65 28.93
C TYR A 55 23.13 2.10 29.21
N PHE A 56 22.28 2.80 29.96
CA PHE A 56 22.60 3.53 31.20
C PHE A 56 23.80 4.47 31.36
N PHE A 57 24.55 4.86 30.32
CA PHE A 57 25.42 6.03 30.39
C PHE A 57 25.26 6.96 29.19
N SER A 58 25.03 8.22 29.53
CA SER A 58 24.88 9.37 28.64
C SER A 58 26.01 9.43 27.61
N SER A 59 25.68 9.27 26.34
CA SER A 59 26.37 9.95 25.24
C SER A 59 25.33 10.45 24.26
N SER A 60 25.51 11.67 23.79
CA SER A 60 24.60 12.46 22.96
C SER A 60 24.39 11.91 21.53
N VAL A 61 24.44 10.58 21.34
CA VAL A 61 24.37 9.93 20.02
C VAL A 61 23.33 8.81 20.04
N CYS A 62 22.11 9.14 20.45
CA CYS A 62 20.93 8.35 20.13
C CYS A 62 19.90 9.28 19.49
N SER A 63 19.85 9.25 18.16
CA SER A 63 18.64 9.60 17.41
C SER A 63 18.05 8.31 16.81
N PRO A 64 17.54 7.35 17.61
CA PRO A 64 17.05 6.09 17.09
C PRO A 64 15.57 6.18 16.73
N ILE A 65 15.09 7.35 16.29
CA ILE A 65 13.69 7.52 15.83
C ILE A 65 13.63 7.75 14.32
N LYS A 66 14.70 8.26 13.68
CA LYS A 66 14.70 8.48 12.22
C LYS A 66 14.84 7.20 11.39
N TYR A 67 15.39 6.13 11.96
CA TYR A 67 15.60 4.86 11.24
C TYR A 67 14.44 3.86 11.38
N TRP A 68 13.49 4.10 12.29
CA TRP A 68 12.32 3.24 12.53
C TRP A 68 11.03 3.78 11.94
N LEU A 69 11.04 5.01 11.44
CA LEU A 69 9.95 5.51 10.65
C LEU A 69 10.07 4.84 9.27
N PRO A 70 9.03 4.14 8.76
CA PRO A 70 9.02 3.76 7.36
C PRO A 70 9.33 5.03 6.57
N PRO A 71 10.22 4.98 5.55
CA PRO A 71 10.52 6.16 4.76
C PRO A 71 9.19 6.76 4.34
N ILE A 72 8.99 8.06 4.65
CA ILE A 72 7.79 8.80 4.24
C ILE A 72 7.56 8.41 2.80
N ALA A 73 6.41 7.77 2.53
CA ALA A 73 6.13 7.19 1.23
C ALA A 73 6.15 8.33 0.22
N ARG A 74 7.29 8.49 -0.47
CA ARG A 74 7.45 9.50 -1.49
C ARG A 74 6.52 9.14 -2.63
N GLU A 75 5.88 10.14 -3.21
CA GLU A 75 5.12 9.94 -4.42
C GLU A 75 6.08 9.53 -5.55
N LEU A 76 5.77 8.42 -6.23
CA LEU A 76 6.60 7.92 -7.31
C LEU A 76 6.40 8.79 -8.57
N THR A 77 7.45 8.94 -9.36
CA THR A 77 7.30 9.48 -10.72
C THR A 77 6.52 8.49 -11.59
N ASP A 78 5.95 8.95 -12.71
CA ASP A 78 5.19 8.06 -13.60
C ASP A 78 6.06 6.91 -14.11
N ASP A 79 7.34 7.17 -14.41
CA ASP A 79 8.28 6.17 -14.91
C ASP A 79 8.66 5.15 -13.83
N GLU A 80 8.90 5.59 -12.60
CA GLU A 80 9.18 4.69 -11.47
C GLU A 80 7.97 3.81 -11.15
N PHE A 81 6.79 4.43 -11.17
CA PHE A 81 5.54 3.74 -10.93
C PHE A 81 5.26 2.69 -12.02
N ALA A 82 5.36 3.07 -13.30
CA ALA A 82 5.20 2.15 -14.42
C ALA A 82 6.22 1.00 -14.35
N SER A 83 7.48 1.29 -14.08
CA SER A 83 8.54 0.27 -13.95
C SER A 83 8.22 -0.72 -12.84
N ARG A 84 7.77 -0.23 -11.68
CA ARG A 84 7.36 -1.08 -10.55
C ARG A 84 6.18 -1.98 -10.92
N VAL A 85 5.20 -1.45 -11.64
CA VAL A 85 4.03 -2.21 -12.10
C VAL A 85 4.45 -3.30 -13.09
N VAL A 86 5.30 -2.98 -14.07
CA VAL A 86 5.81 -3.97 -15.04
C VAL A 86 6.57 -5.10 -14.33
N ILE A 87 7.50 -4.76 -13.42
CA ILE A 87 8.29 -5.78 -12.71
C ILE A 87 7.39 -6.70 -11.88
N LYS A 88 6.43 -6.12 -11.15
CA LYS A 88 5.56 -6.86 -10.26
C LYS A 88 4.53 -7.70 -11.03
N ASN A 89 3.83 -7.11 -11.99
CA ASN A 89 2.62 -7.67 -12.56
C ASN A 89 2.79 -8.24 -13.97
N ILE A 90 3.90 -7.96 -14.66
CA ILE A 90 4.18 -8.55 -15.98
C ILE A 90 5.31 -9.56 -15.85
N LEU A 91 6.45 -9.16 -15.28
CA LEU A 91 7.63 -10.03 -15.20
C LEU A 91 7.50 -11.11 -14.10
N SER A 92 6.83 -10.78 -13.00
CA SER A 92 6.62 -11.71 -11.87
C SER A 92 5.22 -12.31 -11.84
N MET A 93 4.46 -12.20 -12.95
CA MET A 93 3.08 -12.64 -13.01
C MET A 93 3.00 -14.16 -12.85
N PRO A 94 2.27 -14.68 -11.84
CA PRO A 94 1.99 -16.11 -11.79
C PRO A 94 1.12 -16.48 -13.00
N LEU A 95 1.40 -17.60 -13.66
CA LEU A 95 0.60 -18.18 -14.77
C LEU A 95 -0.80 -18.66 -14.32
N VAL A 96 -1.29 -18.17 -13.19
CA VAL A 96 -2.55 -18.58 -12.57
C VAL A 96 -3.60 -17.56 -12.97
N TRP A 97 -4.67 -18.05 -13.58
CA TRP A 97 -5.84 -17.25 -13.92
C TRP A 97 -6.38 -16.54 -12.67
N PRO A 98 -6.69 -15.25 -12.74
CA PRO A 98 -7.25 -14.55 -11.59
C PRO A 98 -8.57 -15.20 -11.19
N LYS A 99 -8.82 -15.25 -9.88
CA LYS A 99 -10.05 -15.84 -9.34
C LYS A 99 -11.31 -15.10 -9.80
N HIS A 100 -11.18 -13.80 -10.08
CA HIS A 100 -12.27 -12.91 -10.49
C HIS A 100 -11.79 -11.99 -11.61
N PRO A 101 -11.76 -12.45 -12.87
CA PRO A 101 -11.25 -11.64 -13.96
C PRO A 101 -12.11 -10.39 -14.20
N LYS A 102 -11.45 -9.26 -14.41
CA LYS A 102 -12.06 -7.95 -14.61
C LYS A 102 -11.66 -7.33 -15.94
N ILE A 103 -12.50 -6.41 -16.39
CA ILE A 103 -12.19 -5.50 -17.49
C ILE A 103 -11.91 -4.11 -16.91
N ALA A 104 -10.75 -3.54 -17.23
CA ALA A 104 -10.38 -2.20 -16.86
C ALA A 104 -10.91 -1.18 -17.87
N PHE A 105 -11.87 -0.37 -17.45
CA PHE A 105 -12.40 0.75 -18.23
C PHE A 105 -11.61 2.02 -17.88
N MET A 106 -10.85 2.51 -18.85
CA MET A 106 -9.94 3.63 -18.71
C MET A 106 -10.47 4.83 -19.49
N PHE A 107 -10.96 5.84 -18.78
CA PHE A 107 -11.53 7.05 -19.36
C PHE A 107 -10.48 8.16 -19.44
N LEU A 108 -10.19 8.62 -20.65
CA LEU A 108 -9.36 9.80 -20.90
C LEU A 108 -10.27 10.96 -21.31
N THR A 109 -10.43 11.94 -20.41
CA THR A 109 -11.39 13.03 -20.58
C THR A 109 -10.74 14.41 -20.42
N PRO A 110 -11.36 15.49 -20.94
CA PRO A 110 -10.97 16.85 -20.58
C PRO A 110 -11.39 17.22 -19.14
N GLY A 111 -12.50 16.68 -18.63
CA GLY A 111 -13.07 17.00 -17.32
C GLY A 111 -14.11 15.97 -16.89
N SER A 112 -15.25 16.42 -16.36
CA SER A 112 -16.37 15.53 -16.01
C SER A 112 -16.89 14.72 -17.21
N LEU A 113 -17.35 13.50 -16.95
CA LEU A 113 -17.90 12.60 -17.96
C LEU A 113 -19.36 12.99 -18.29
N PRO A 114 -19.68 13.40 -19.54
CA PRO A 114 -21.03 13.82 -19.88
C PRO A 114 -22.05 12.67 -19.81
N PHE A 115 -21.61 11.43 -20.09
CA PHE A 115 -22.46 10.24 -20.09
C PHE A 115 -22.33 9.38 -18.83
N GLU A 116 -21.89 9.97 -17.70
CA GLU A 116 -21.62 9.23 -16.47
C GLU A 116 -22.82 8.39 -15.98
N LYS A 117 -24.04 8.91 -16.08
CA LYS A 117 -25.27 8.20 -15.70
C LYS A 117 -25.59 7.00 -16.61
N LEU A 118 -25.25 7.09 -17.90
CA LEU A 118 -25.39 5.98 -18.83
C LEU A 118 -24.40 4.87 -18.48
N TRP A 119 -23.14 5.24 -18.23
CA TRP A 119 -22.11 4.32 -17.78
C TRP A 119 -22.44 3.69 -16.42
N GLU A 120 -23.01 4.46 -15.49
CA GLU A 120 -23.52 3.94 -14.23
C GLU A 120 -24.56 2.84 -14.45
N THR A 121 -25.53 3.08 -15.35
CA THR A 121 -26.55 2.09 -15.70
C THR A 121 -25.94 0.84 -16.34
N PHE A 122 -24.90 1.01 -17.15
CA PHE A 122 -24.16 -0.10 -17.77
C PHE A 122 -23.39 -0.95 -16.75
N PHE A 123 -22.83 -0.34 -15.70
CA PHE A 123 -22.02 -1.03 -14.69
C PHE A 123 -22.81 -1.60 -13.51
N LEU A 124 -24.01 -1.08 -13.25
CA LEU A 124 -24.81 -1.40 -12.07
C LEU A 124 -25.12 -2.91 -11.98
N GLY A 125 -24.86 -3.52 -10.82
CA GLY A 125 -25.13 -4.94 -10.59
C GLY A 125 -24.05 -5.88 -11.15
N HIS A 126 -22.91 -5.33 -11.57
CA HIS A 126 -21.79 -6.08 -12.13
C HIS A 126 -20.48 -5.84 -11.36
N GLU A 127 -20.60 -5.43 -10.10
CA GLU A 127 -19.49 -5.15 -9.21
C GLU A 127 -18.56 -6.36 -9.10
N GLY A 128 -17.25 -6.11 -9.21
CA GLY A 128 -16.23 -7.17 -9.17
C GLY A 128 -15.87 -7.78 -10.53
N ARG A 129 -16.58 -7.44 -11.62
CA ARG A 129 -16.22 -7.81 -13.01
C ARG A 129 -15.58 -6.69 -13.82
N PHE A 130 -15.45 -5.51 -13.22
CA PHE A 130 -14.82 -4.36 -13.85
C PHE A 130 -14.05 -3.51 -12.84
N SER A 131 -13.17 -2.66 -13.38
CA SER A 131 -12.50 -1.59 -12.67
C SER A 131 -12.57 -0.31 -13.51
N ILE A 132 -12.65 0.85 -12.85
CA ILE A 132 -12.79 2.16 -13.53
C ILE A 132 -11.58 3.01 -13.15
N TYR A 133 -10.99 3.65 -14.16
CA TYR A 133 -9.89 4.62 -14.00
C TYR A 133 -10.20 5.85 -14.85
N VAL A 134 -10.07 7.04 -14.27
CA VAL A 134 -10.36 8.30 -14.96
C VAL A 134 -9.13 9.20 -14.95
N HIS A 135 -8.72 9.67 -16.13
CA HIS A 135 -7.70 10.69 -16.29
C HIS A 135 -8.34 11.95 -16.89
N ALA A 136 -8.48 13.00 -16.08
CA ALA A 136 -9.08 14.25 -16.49
C ALA A 136 -8.00 15.32 -16.75
N SER A 137 -7.85 15.72 -18.01
CA SER A 137 -6.69 16.46 -18.49
C SER A 137 -6.72 17.98 -18.27
N ARG A 138 -7.89 18.59 -18.03
CA ARG A 138 -8.02 20.05 -17.83
C ARG A 138 -8.51 20.41 -16.44
N GLU A 139 -9.57 19.77 -16.01
CA GLU A 139 -10.29 20.11 -14.79
C GLU A 139 -10.51 18.87 -13.94
N LYS A 140 -10.50 19.05 -12.62
CA LYS A 140 -10.86 17.95 -11.71
C LYS A 140 -12.35 17.66 -11.88
N PRO A 141 -12.74 16.44 -12.26
CA PRO A 141 -14.13 16.12 -12.52
C PRO A 141 -14.91 16.13 -11.21
N VAL A 142 -16.13 16.63 -11.29
CA VAL A 142 -17.14 16.38 -10.26
C VAL A 142 -17.99 15.23 -10.76
N HIS A 143 -17.88 14.09 -10.09
CA HIS A 143 -18.61 12.87 -10.40
C HIS A 143 -20.01 12.94 -9.81
N MET A 144 -21.01 12.67 -10.64
CA MET A 144 -22.42 12.59 -10.22
C MET A 144 -22.79 11.20 -9.72
N SER A 145 -22.18 10.17 -10.31
CA SER A 145 -22.41 8.77 -9.94
C SER A 145 -21.44 8.35 -8.84
N PRO A 146 -21.92 7.65 -7.80
CA PRO A 146 -21.07 7.06 -6.77
C PRO A 146 -20.01 6.09 -7.33
N LEU A 147 -20.23 5.48 -8.50
CA LEU A 147 -19.30 4.51 -9.09
C LEU A 147 -17.96 5.13 -9.51
N PHE A 148 -17.98 6.40 -9.92
CA PHE A 148 -16.80 7.13 -10.40
C PHE A 148 -16.08 7.90 -9.30
N VAL A 149 -16.70 8.07 -8.12
CA VAL A 149 -16.05 8.71 -6.97
C VAL A 149 -14.79 7.95 -6.57
N GLY A 150 -13.67 8.66 -6.52
CA GLY A 150 -12.37 8.09 -6.15
C GLY A 150 -11.71 7.24 -7.23
N ARG A 151 -12.21 7.28 -8.47
CA ARG A 151 -11.62 6.58 -9.63
C ARG A 151 -10.62 7.44 -10.42
N ASP A 152 -10.46 8.69 -10.04
CA ASP A 152 -9.51 9.61 -10.68
C ASP A 152 -8.06 9.22 -10.37
N ILE A 153 -7.26 9.06 -11.41
CA ILE A 153 -5.81 8.91 -11.29
C ILE A 153 -5.13 10.28 -11.31
N ARG A 154 -3.84 10.31 -10.92
CA ARG A 154 -3.02 11.51 -11.09
C ARG A 154 -3.00 11.92 -12.56
N SER A 155 -3.57 13.09 -12.84
CA SER A 155 -3.77 13.58 -14.20
C SER A 155 -2.80 14.72 -14.53
N ALA A 156 -2.40 14.80 -15.80
CA ALA A 156 -1.59 15.88 -16.34
C ALA A 156 -2.27 16.54 -17.54
N LYS A 157 -1.81 17.73 -17.94
CA LYS A 157 -2.36 18.43 -19.10
C LYS A 157 -2.11 17.64 -20.38
N VAL A 158 -3.18 17.35 -21.12
CA VAL A 158 -3.12 16.66 -22.41
C VAL A 158 -3.42 17.64 -23.53
N VAL A 159 -2.59 17.60 -24.57
CA VAL A 159 -2.80 18.38 -25.79
C VAL A 159 -3.04 17.41 -26.93
N TRP A 160 -4.08 17.66 -27.71
CA TRP A 160 -4.46 16.81 -28.81
C TRP A 160 -3.31 16.66 -29.82
N GLY A 161 -2.95 15.40 -30.12
CA GLY A 161 -1.95 15.08 -31.14
C GLY A 161 -0.50 15.31 -30.71
N LYS A 162 -0.28 15.52 -29.40
CA LYS A 162 1.04 15.61 -28.78
C LYS A 162 1.33 14.36 -27.94
N ILE A 163 2.60 14.17 -27.61
CA ILE A 163 3.08 13.04 -26.81
C ILE A 163 2.41 12.96 -25.43
N SER A 164 1.95 14.08 -24.88
CA SER A 164 1.25 14.13 -23.59
C SER A 164 -0.02 13.28 -23.55
N MET A 165 -0.63 12.99 -24.70
CA MET A 165 -1.75 12.07 -24.79
C MET A 165 -1.32 10.61 -24.56
N VAL A 166 -0.24 10.19 -25.20
CA VAL A 166 0.37 8.86 -24.98
C VAL A 166 0.82 8.72 -23.53
N GLU A 167 1.37 9.78 -22.93
CA GLU A 167 1.72 9.75 -21.50
C GLU A 167 0.49 9.56 -20.60
N ALA A 168 -0.64 10.20 -20.91
CA ALA A 168 -1.88 10.01 -20.15
C ALA A 168 -2.44 8.58 -20.28
N GLU A 169 -2.40 8.01 -21.49
CA GLU A 169 -2.76 6.61 -21.74
C GLU A 169 -1.85 5.65 -20.96
N LYS A 170 -0.52 5.89 -20.98
CA LYS A 170 0.45 5.13 -20.18
C LYS A 170 0.14 5.20 -18.68
N ARG A 171 -0.24 6.37 -18.16
CA ARG A 171 -0.63 6.53 -16.74
C ARG A 171 -1.89 5.74 -16.41
N LEU A 172 -2.91 5.79 -17.25
CA LEU A 172 -4.14 4.99 -17.10
C LEU A 172 -3.80 3.50 -17.07
N LEU A 173 -3.04 3.04 -18.07
CA LEU A 173 -2.65 1.63 -18.19
C LEU A 173 -1.81 1.17 -16.99
N ALA A 174 -0.82 1.96 -16.55
CA ALA A 174 -0.01 1.63 -15.38
C ALA A 174 -0.85 1.51 -14.10
N ASN A 175 -1.86 2.38 -13.91
CA ASN A 175 -2.77 2.28 -12.78
C ASN A 175 -3.68 1.06 -12.87
N ALA A 176 -4.18 0.75 -14.06
CA ALA A 176 -5.01 -0.42 -14.31
C ALA A 176 -4.25 -1.74 -14.10
N LEU A 177 -2.99 -1.80 -14.53
CA LEU A 177 -2.11 -2.95 -14.35
C LEU A 177 -1.73 -3.22 -12.88
N GLN A 178 -2.04 -2.33 -11.93
CA GLN A 178 -1.82 -2.62 -10.51
C GLN A 178 -2.74 -3.74 -9.99
N ASP A 179 -3.97 -3.81 -10.51
CA ASP A 179 -4.93 -4.86 -10.18
C ASP A 179 -4.65 -6.06 -11.09
N SER A 180 -4.14 -7.15 -10.51
CA SER A 180 -3.81 -8.38 -11.24
C SER A 180 -5.03 -9.10 -11.79
N ASP A 181 -6.23 -8.75 -11.31
CA ASP A 181 -7.47 -9.32 -11.80
C ASP A 181 -7.89 -8.72 -13.16
N ASN A 182 -7.37 -7.55 -13.53
CA ASN A 182 -7.68 -6.94 -14.82
C ASN A 182 -7.02 -7.74 -15.96
N GLN A 183 -7.84 -8.27 -16.87
CA GLN A 183 -7.39 -9.09 -18.01
C GLN A 183 -7.48 -8.34 -19.33
N HIS A 184 -8.50 -7.50 -19.49
CA HIS A 184 -8.66 -6.64 -20.67
C HIS A 184 -8.66 -5.17 -20.27
N PHE A 185 -8.14 -4.33 -21.15
CA PHE A 185 -7.98 -2.90 -20.95
C PHE A 185 -8.68 -2.17 -22.07
N VAL A 186 -9.61 -1.31 -21.70
CA VAL A 186 -10.51 -0.66 -22.63
C VAL A 186 -10.36 0.85 -22.47
N LEU A 187 -9.82 1.51 -23.50
CA LEU A 187 -9.60 2.96 -23.51
C LEU A 187 -10.81 3.68 -24.10
N LEU A 188 -11.28 4.71 -23.39
CA LEU A 188 -12.52 5.44 -23.67
C LEU A 188 -12.29 6.95 -23.64
N SER A 189 -12.90 7.68 -24.57
CA SER A 189 -13.03 9.14 -24.49
C SER A 189 -14.33 9.55 -23.80
N ASP A 190 -14.48 10.86 -23.56
CA ASP A 190 -15.71 11.47 -23.03
C ASP A 190 -16.93 11.35 -23.97
N SER A 191 -16.69 11.15 -25.27
CA SER A 191 -17.74 10.98 -26.29
C SER A 191 -18.18 9.52 -26.49
N CYS A 192 -17.52 8.55 -25.87
CA CYS A 192 -17.84 7.13 -26.05
C CYS A 192 -19.04 6.70 -25.21
N VAL A 193 -19.84 5.78 -25.77
CA VAL A 193 -21.00 5.17 -25.12
C VAL A 193 -21.07 3.67 -25.43
N PRO A 194 -21.56 2.83 -24.51
CA PRO A 194 -21.74 1.40 -24.77
C PRO A 194 -22.93 1.19 -25.72
N LEU A 195 -22.77 0.28 -26.70
CA LEU A 195 -23.83 -0.08 -27.65
C LEU A 195 -24.56 -1.38 -27.28
N HIS A 196 -23.91 -2.21 -26.45
CA HIS A 196 -24.45 -3.46 -25.93
C HIS A 196 -24.46 -3.44 -24.40
N ASN A 197 -25.19 -4.39 -23.80
CA ASN A 197 -25.20 -4.54 -22.34
C ASN A 197 -23.86 -5.08 -21.82
N PHE A 198 -23.62 -4.93 -20.52
CA PHE A 198 -22.35 -5.32 -19.92
C PHE A 198 -22.06 -6.81 -20.05
N ASP A 199 -23.04 -7.69 -19.83
CA ASP A 199 -22.84 -9.13 -19.93
C ASP A 199 -22.37 -9.56 -21.33
N TYR A 200 -22.93 -8.95 -22.37
CA TYR A 200 -22.49 -9.18 -23.74
C TYR A 200 -21.03 -8.75 -23.93
N VAL A 201 -20.70 -7.51 -23.58
CA VAL A 201 -19.34 -6.96 -23.73
C VAL A 201 -18.33 -7.78 -22.93
N TYR A 202 -18.67 -8.12 -21.69
CA TYR A 202 -17.83 -8.90 -20.79
C TYR A 202 -17.56 -10.29 -21.35
N ASN A 203 -18.60 -11.03 -21.74
CA ASN A 203 -18.44 -12.38 -22.28
C ASN A 203 -17.70 -12.37 -23.62
N TYR A 204 -17.94 -11.37 -24.47
CA TYR A 204 -17.25 -11.22 -25.74
C TYR A 204 -15.75 -10.98 -25.56
N LEU A 205 -15.38 -10.04 -24.68
CA LEU A 205 -13.98 -9.70 -24.42
C LEU A 205 -13.27 -10.83 -23.67
N MET A 206 -13.87 -11.36 -22.60
CA MET A 206 -13.28 -12.44 -21.81
C MET A 206 -13.19 -13.78 -22.56
N GLY A 207 -14.03 -13.98 -23.59
CA GLY A 207 -14.03 -15.19 -24.42
C GLY A 207 -12.98 -15.18 -25.53
N THR A 208 -12.32 -14.04 -25.79
CA THR A 208 -11.31 -13.91 -26.83
C THR A 208 -9.89 -13.92 -26.28
N ASN A 209 -8.95 -14.43 -27.06
CA ASN A 209 -7.51 -14.39 -26.76
C ASN A 209 -6.76 -13.35 -27.62
N VAL A 210 -7.49 -12.49 -28.34
CA VAL A 210 -6.90 -11.44 -29.19
C VAL A 210 -7.17 -10.05 -28.66
N SER A 211 -6.29 -9.12 -29.03
CA SER A 211 -6.44 -7.69 -28.80
C SER A 211 -7.03 -7.01 -30.04
N TYR A 212 -7.92 -6.04 -29.83
CA TYR A 212 -8.49 -5.23 -30.90
C TYR A 212 -7.78 -3.87 -30.96
N ILE A 213 -7.06 -3.62 -32.04
CA ILE A 213 -6.38 -2.34 -32.29
C ILE A 213 -6.67 -1.94 -33.72
N ASP A 214 -7.31 -0.79 -33.91
CA ASP A 214 -7.56 -0.24 -35.24
C ASP A 214 -6.31 0.53 -35.73
N THR A 215 -5.71 0.03 -36.81
CA THR A 215 -4.53 0.62 -37.42
C THR A 215 -4.69 0.67 -38.93
N PHE A 216 -4.14 1.71 -39.54
CA PHE A 216 -4.20 1.91 -40.97
C PHE A 216 -2.90 2.51 -41.50
N TRP A 217 -2.68 2.34 -42.81
CA TRP A 217 -1.62 3.01 -43.51
C TRP A 217 -2.10 4.40 -43.94
N ASP A 218 -1.33 5.43 -43.62
CA ASP A 218 -1.66 6.82 -43.92
C ASP A 218 -0.47 7.49 -44.60
N PRO A 219 -0.51 7.79 -45.92
CA PRO A 219 0.60 8.43 -46.62
C PRO A 219 0.82 9.89 -46.20
N GLY A 220 -0.13 10.48 -45.47
CA GLY A 220 -0.09 11.90 -45.13
C GLY A 220 1.03 12.28 -44.15
N PRO A 221 1.27 13.59 -43.96
CA PRO A 221 2.28 14.14 -43.04
C PRO A 221 2.06 13.75 -41.57
N HIS A 222 0.87 13.25 -41.24
CA HIS A 222 0.48 12.82 -39.90
C HIS A 222 0.51 11.30 -39.72
N GLY A 223 0.83 10.53 -40.76
CA GLY A 223 0.92 9.07 -40.75
C GLY A 223 2.34 8.59 -41.00
N ASN A 224 2.53 7.80 -42.05
CA ASN A 224 3.78 7.16 -42.45
C ASN A 224 4.90 8.14 -42.79
N ALA A 225 4.59 9.39 -43.17
CA ALA A 225 5.61 10.43 -43.32
C ALA A 225 6.35 10.78 -42.00
N ARG A 226 5.87 10.29 -40.85
CA ARG A 226 6.54 10.41 -39.56
C ARG A 226 7.50 9.27 -39.25
N TYR A 227 7.58 8.26 -40.13
CA TYR A 227 8.57 7.21 -40.00
C TYR A 227 9.96 7.80 -40.22
N THR A 228 10.92 7.32 -39.43
CA THR A 228 12.33 7.72 -39.53
C THR A 228 13.18 6.48 -39.46
N GLU A 229 14.26 6.41 -40.23
CA GLU A 229 15.19 5.26 -40.25
C GLU A 229 15.76 4.91 -38.87
N HIS A 230 15.80 5.88 -37.93
CA HIS A 230 16.18 5.66 -36.54
C HIS A 230 15.24 4.70 -35.76
N MET A 231 14.11 4.30 -36.32
CA MET A 231 13.22 3.28 -35.74
C MET A 231 13.67 1.84 -36.07
N LEU A 232 14.67 1.67 -36.93
CA LEU A 232 15.28 0.37 -37.18
C LEU A 232 16.29 0.00 -36.07
N PRO A 233 16.41 -1.29 -35.73
CA PRO A 233 15.72 -2.45 -36.32
C PRO A 233 14.35 -2.76 -35.72
N GLU A 234 13.90 -2.04 -34.68
CA GLU A 234 12.71 -2.38 -33.92
C GLU A 234 11.41 -2.31 -34.75
N ILE A 235 11.31 -1.36 -35.67
CA ILE A 235 10.12 -1.16 -36.52
C ILE A 235 10.56 -0.94 -37.97
N GLU A 236 10.26 -1.89 -38.85
CA GLU A 236 10.40 -1.72 -40.30
C GLU A 236 9.30 -0.79 -40.85
N GLU A 237 9.59 -0.05 -41.91
CA GLU A 237 8.64 0.88 -42.52
C GLU A 237 7.33 0.20 -42.95
N LYS A 238 7.43 -1.04 -43.45
CA LYS A 238 6.27 -1.85 -43.86
C LYS A 238 5.33 -2.16 -42.70
N ASP A 239 5.85 -2.21 -41.48
CA ASP A 239 5.13 -2.53 -40.25
C ASP A 239 4.67 -1.27 -39.52
N PHE A 240 5.20 -0.09 -39.88
CA PHE A 240 4.73 1.17 -39.36
C PHE A 240 3.29 1.46 -39.81
N ARG A 241 2.39 1.58 -38.83
CA ARG A 241 0.98 1.88 -39.03
C ARG A 241 0.55 3.00 -38.09
N LYS A 242 -0.36 3.83 -38.57
CA LYS A 242 -1.00 4.84 -37.75
C LYS A 242 -2.16 4.20 -37.00
N GLY A 243 -2.17 4.33 -35.68
CA GLY A 243 -3.32 3.95 -34.86
C GLY A 243 -4.46 4.95 -35.04
N LYS A 244 -5.70 4.45 -35.04
CA LYS A 244 -6.86 5.32 -34.89
C LYS A 244 -6.87 5.86 -33.46
N LYS A 245 -7.06 7.16 -33.36
CA LYS A 245 -7.06 7.88 -32.10
C LYS A 245 -8.28 7.57 -31.23
N ASP A 246 -9.39 7.24 -31.89
CA ASP A 246 -10.61 6.78 -31.26
C ASP A 246 -10.59 5.25 -31.30
N ILE A 247 -10.07 4.62 -30.25
CA ILE A 247 -10.35 3.20 -30.00
C ILE A 247 -11.79 3.14 -29.51
N SER A 248 -12.72 3.10 -30.47
CA SER A 248 -14.13 2.85 -30.23
C SER A 248 -14.51 1.63 -31.04
N VAL A 249 -14.08 0.46 -30.57
CA VAL A 249 -14.76 -0.79 -30.93
C VAL A 249 -15.37 -1.32 -29.64
N PHE A 250 -16.52 -0.74 -29.29
CA PHE A 250 -17.49 -1.43 -28.45
C PHE A 250 -18.47 -2.08 -29.39
N LEU A 251 -18.15 -3.32 -29.75
CA LEU A 251 -19.13 -4.27 -30.23
C LEU A 251 -20.18 -4.54 -29.17
#